data_AF-A0A151SK12-F1
#
_entry.id   AF-A0A151SK12-F1
#
_cell.length_a   1.000
_cell.length_b   1.000
_cell.length_c   1.000
_cell.angle_alpha   90.00
_cell.angle_beta   90.00
_cell.angle_gamma   90.00
#
_symmetry.space_group_name_H-M   'P 1'
#
loop_
_entity.id
_entity.type
_entity.pdbx_description
1 polymer ?
#
loop_
_entity_poly.entity_id
_entity_poly.type
_entity_poly.pdbx_seq_one_letter_code
_entity_poly.pdbx_strand_id
1 'polypeptide(L)'
;MNQTLLQCARCMHLNVGLSKEFWVKTINIAIYLVNRSPSTIINLKTPQEVWSGKPFDYIGLRIFGCPTYAQVNDGKLEPRAMKCIFLSYSTGVKGYRIWCTKNNRTKKFVISRNVTFNESAMFGQKEEVENLVGNKNTNKGAHQKVELEVEDSK
;
A
#
# COMPACT_ATOMS: atom_id res chain seq x y z
N MET A 1 -7.84 -9.86 21.98
CA MET A 1 -8.21 -9.19 20.71
C MET A 1 -7.43 -7.89 20.47
N ASN A 2 -7.26 -7.03 21.48
CA ASN A 2 -6.51 -5.76 21.34
C ASN A 2 -5.07 -5.94 20.82
N GLN A 3 -4.37 -6.98 21.29
CA GLN A 3 -3.02 -7.31 20.83
C GLN A 3 -2.98 -7.68 19.34
N THR A 4 -3.92 -8.51 18.87
CA THR A 4 -4.04 -8.92 17.47
C THR A 4 -4.27 -7.72 16.57
N LEU A 5 -5.20 -6.83 16.94
CA LEU A 5 -5.48 -5.61 16.18
C LEU A 5 -4.25 -4.71 16.07
N LEU A 6 -3.53 -4.53 17.18
CA LEU A 6 -2.32 -3.71 17.21
C LEU A 6 -1.20 -4.32 16.37
N GLN A 7 -1.02 -5.64 16.40
CA GLN A 7 -0.06 -6.34 15.55
C GLN A 7 -0.40 -6.19 14.07
N CYS A 8 -1.66 -6.45 13.68
CA CYS A 8 -2.11 -6.27 12.30
C CYS A 8 -1.90 -4.83 11.82
N ALA A 9 -2.29 -3.84 12.64
CA ALA A 9 -2.11 -2.44 12.30
C ALA A 9 -0.62 -2.06 12.14
N ARG A 10 0.26 -2.56 13.02
CA ARG A 10 1.71 -2.34 12.91
C ARG A 10 2.27 -2.92 11.61
N CYS A 11 1.95 -4.17 11.28
CA CYS A 11 2.40 -4.81 10.05
C CYS A 11 1.90 -4.07 8.80
N MET A 12 0.62 -3.69 8.75
CA MET A 12 0.04 -2.92 7.64
C MET A 12 0.71 -1.54 7.51
N HIS A 13 0.99 -0.88 8.62
CA HIS A 13 1.62 0.44 8.62
C HIS A 13 3.04 0.38 8.06
N LEU A 14 3.83 -0.60 8.53
CA LEU A 14 5.21 -0.82 8.10
C LEU A 14 5.29 -1.19 6.61
N ASN A 15 4.37 -2.04 6.13
CA ASN A 15 4.34 -2.45 4.72
C ASN A 15 4.11 -1.28 3.74
N VAL A 16 3.33 -0.27 4.15
CA VAL A 16 3.02 0.88 3.28
C VAL A 16 4.06 2.00 3.41
N GLY A 17 4.75 2.10 4.55
CA GLY A 17 5.73 3.18 4.79
C GLY A 17 5.10 4.57 4.94
N LEU A 18 3.90 4.65 5.53
CA LEU A 18 3.24 5.94 5.79
C LEU A 18 3.81 6.64 7.03
N SER A 19 3.64 7.97 7.10
CA SER A 19 3.95 8.74 8.32
C SER A 19 3.12 8.25 9.51
N LYS A 20 3.69 8.34 10.72
CA LYS A 20 3.05 7.96 11.99
C LYS A 20 1.68 8.61 12.19
N GLU A 21 1.42 9.78 11.61
CA GLU A 21 0.13 10.48 11.65
C GLU A 21 -1.06 9.61 11.17
N PHE A 22 -0.81 8.63 10.31
CA PHE A 22 -1.84 7.76 9.74
C PHE A 22 -2.13 6.49 10.57
N TRP A 23 -1.55 6.36 11.77
CA TRP A 23 -1.70 5.17 12.61
C TRP A 23 -3.17 4.83 12.92
N VAL A 24 -4.00 5.83 13.24
CA VAL A 24 -5.44 5.64 13.52
C VAL A 24 -6.17 5.06 12.31
N LYS A 25 -5.83 5.50 11.09
CA LYS A 25 -6.44 4.97 9.86
C LYS A 25 -6.04 3.52 9.63
N THR A 26 -4.79 3.19 9.96
CA THR A 26 -4.28 1.83 9.87
C THR A 26 -4.97 0.89 10.87
N ILE A 27 -5.29 1.37 12.07
CA ILE A 27 -6.08 0.58 13.03
C ILE A 27 -7.51 0.37 12.53
N ASN A 28 -8.15 1.40 11.97
CA ASN A 28 -9.52 1.28 11.47
C ASN A 28 -9.63 0.24 10.34
N ILE A 29 -8.66 0.20 9.42
CA ILE A 29 -8.63 -0.81 8.36
C ILE A 29 -8.33 -2.20 8.93
N ALA A 30 -7.45 -2.32 9.94
CA ALA A 30 -7.17 -3.59 10.60
C ALA A 30 -8.43 -4.15 11.29
N ILE A 31 -9.19 -3.31 11.99
CA ILE A 31 -10.48 -3.69 12.59
C ILE A 31 -11.46 -4.14 11.49
N TYR A 32 -11.57 -3.36 10.42
CA TYR A 32 -12.46 -3.65 9.30
C TYR A 32 -12.15 -5.03 8.68
N LEU A 33 -10.87 -5.34 8.50
CA LEU A 33 -10.38 -6.59 7.94
C LEU A 33 -10.59 -7.76 8.90
N VAL A 34 -10.19 -7.63 10.17
CA VAL A 34 -10.34 -8.70 11.17
C VAL A 34 -11.81 -9.10 11.34
N ASN A 35 -12.74 -8.15 11.31
CA ASN A 35 -14.18 -8.44 11.40
C ASN A 35 -14.74 -9.17 10.16
N ARG A 36 -14.00 -9.17 9.04
CA ARG A 36 -14.33 -9.79 7.76
C ARG A 36 -13.40 -10.94 7.39
N SER A 37 -12.48 -11.30 8.27
CA SER A 37 -11.63 -12.47 8.07
C SER A 37 -12.39 -13.71 8.52
N PRO A 38 -12.40 -14.79 7.73
CA PRO A 38 -12.98 -16.05 8.16
C PRO A 38 -12.19 -16.59 9.35
N SER A 39 -12.89 -17.19 10.32
CA SER A 39 -12.26 -17.80 11.49
C SER A 39 -12.66 -19.26 11.62
N THR A 40 -11.69 -20.11 11.89
CA THR A 40 -11.88 -21.56 12.07
C THR A 40 -12.80 -21.89 13.23
N ILE A 41 -12.78 -21.07 14.28
CA ILE A 41 -13.60 -21.24 15.49
C ILE A 41 -15.10 -21.11 15.18
N ILE A 42 -15.46 -20.34 14.14
CA ILE A 42 -16.84 -20.08 13.73
C ILE A 42 -17.17 -20.74 12.39
N ASN A 43 -16.58 -21.92 12.12
CA ASN A 43 -16.83 -22.71 10.91
C ASN A 43 -16.54 -21.93 9.62
N LEU A 44 -15.43 -21.18 9.59
CA LEU A 44 -14.99 -20.35 8.46
C LEU A 44 -15.96 -19.21 8.09
N LYS A 45 -16.93 -18.89 8.96
CA LYS A 45 -17.72 -17.66 8.84
C LYS A 45 -16.88 -16.45 9.27
N THR A 46 -17.29 -15.26 8.88
CA THR A 46 -16.70 -14.03 9.41
C THR A 46 -17.45 -13.55 10.65
N PRO A 47 -16.77 -12.90 11.62
CA PRO A 47 -17.44 -12.33 12.79
C PRO A 47 -18.61 -11.40 12.44
N GLN A 48 -18.46 -10.61 11.37
CA GLN A 48 -19.51 -9.72 10.90
C GLN A 48 -20.72 -10.48 10.34
N GLU A 49 -20.52 -11.59 9.65
CA GLU A 49 -21.63 -12.42 9.15
C GLU A 49 -22.40 -13.05 10.29
N VAL A 50 -21.71 -13.53 11.32
CA VAL A 50 -22.35 -14.10 12.52
C VAL A 50 -23.15 -13.03 13.26
N TRP A 51 -22.63 -11.79 13.34
CA TRP A 51 -23.29 -10.69 14.03
C TRP A 51 -24.48 -10.11 13.25
N SER A 52 -24.31 -9.86 11.95
CA SER A 52 -25.33 -9.22 11.11
C SER A 52 -26.29 -10.21 10.44
N GLY A 53 -26.00 -11.52 10.48
CA GLY A 53 -26.79 -12.56 9.82
C GLY A 53 -26.73 -12.54 8.28
N LYS A 54 -25.94 -11.65 7.69
CA LYS A 54 -25.83 -11.45 6.24
C LYS A 54 -24.40 -11.76 5.76
N PRO A 55 -24.23 -12.54 4.67
CA PRO A 55 -22.93 -12.76 4.03
C PRO A 55 -22.25 -11.44 3.63
N PHE A 56 -20.91 -11.39 3.70
CA PHE A 56 -20.15 -10.21 3.30
C PHE A 56 -19.56 -10.36 1.89
N ASP A 57 -19.81 -9.37 1.03
CA ASP A 57 -19.27 -9.33 -0.33
C ASP A 57 -17.83 -8.78 -0.36
N TYR A 58 -16.88 -9.58 -0.82
CA TYR A 58 -15.46 -9.20 -0.92
C TYR A 58 -15.11 -8.32 -2.12
N ILE A 59 -16.05 -8.08 -3.05
CA ILE A 59 -15.84 -7.31 -4.30
C ILE A 59 -15.33 -5.89 -4.03
N GLY A 60 -15.74 -5.30 -2.90
CA GLY A 60 -15.33 -3.95 -2.49
C GLY A 60 -14.00 -3.89 -1.74
N LEU A 61 -13.35 -5.03 -1.48
CA LEU A 61 -12.12 -5.06 -0.70
C LEU A 61 -10.94 -4.60 -1.55
N ARG A 62 -10.15 -3.68 -1.00
CA ARG A 62 -8.98 -3.06 -1.66
C ARG A 62 -7.76 -3.13 -0.76
N ILE A 63 -6.59 -3.21 -1.38
CA ILE A 63 -5.32 -3.28 -0.64
C ILE A 63 -5.00 -1.92 -0.02
N PHE A 64 -4.81 -1.90 1.31
CA PHE A 64 -4.42 -0.70 2.05
C PHE A 64 -3.10 -0.12 1.54
N GLY A 65 -3.04 1.20 1.34
CA GLY A 65 -1.81 1.86 0.91
C GLY A 65 -1.47 1.74 -0.57
N CYS A 66 -2.33 1.13 -1.38
CA CYS A 66 -2.13 1.10 -2.82
C CYS A 66 -2.21 2.52 -3.43
N PRO A 67 -1.43 2.81 -4.48
CA PRO A 67 -1.62 3.98 -5.32
C PRO A 67 -3.01 3.96 -5.94
N THR A 68 -3.72 5.07 -5.79
CA THR A 68 -5.08 5.25 -6.30
C THR A 68 -5.20 6.50 -7.13
N TYR A 69 -6.11 6.47 -8.09
CA TYR A 69 -6.38 7.59 -8.98
C TYR A 69 -7.85 7.97 -8.83
N ALA A 70 -8.09 9.11 -8.21
CA ALA A 70 -9.43 9.64 -8.03
C ALA A 70 -9.80 10.49 -9.23
N GLN A 71 -10.99 10.26 -9.78
CA GLN A 71 -11.49 11.11 -10.85
C GLN A 71 -11.87 12.49 -10.28
N VAL A 72 -11.35 13.55 -10.89
CA VAL A 72 -11.64 14.95 -10.55
C VAL A 72 -12.14 15.64 -11.82
N ASN A 73 -13.23 16.41 -11.69
CA ASN A 73 -13.87 17.09 -12.81
C ASN A 73 -13.61 18.60 -12.73
N ASP A 74 -12.35 19.02 -12.86
CA ASP A 74 -11.94 20.43 -12.76
C ASP A 74 -11.95 21.16 -14.13
N GLY A 75 -12.95 20.90 -14.97
CA GLY A 75 -13.11 21.54 -16.28
C GLY A 75 -12.50 20.77 -17.46
N LYS A 76 -12.53 21.37 -18.66
CA LYS A 76 -12.29 20.67 -19.94
C LYS A 76 -10.82 20.31 -20.19
N LEU A 77 -9.86 21.07 -19.64
CA LEU A 77 -8.42 20.96 -19.91
C LEU A 77 -7.58 20.51 -18.70
N GLU A 78 -8.16 20.47 -17.51
CA GLU A 78 -7.44 20.08 -16.29
C GLU A 78 -7.29 18.55 -16.18
N PRO A 79 -6.27 18.07 -15.44
CA PRO A 79 -6.05 16.65 -15.25
C PRO A 79 -7.25 15.98 -14.59
N ARG A 80 -7.85 15.01 -15.29
CA ARG A 80 -9.05 14.29 -14.85
C ARG A 80 -8.81 13.29 -13.71
N ALA A 81 -7.55 13.03 -13.37
CA ALA A 81 -7.18 12.02 -12.38
C ALA A 81 -6.14 12.56 -11.40
N MET A 82 -6.45 12.46 -10.12
CA MET A 82 -5.57 12.85 -9.02
C MET A 82 -4.93 11.62 -8.40
N LYS A 83 -3.59 11.60 -8.34
CA LYS A 83 -2.84 10.53 -7.67
C LYS A 83 -2.96 10.67 -6.15
N CYS A 84 -3.49 9.64 -5.52
CA CYS A 84 -3.74 9.56 -4.09
C CYS A 84 -3.34 8.17 -3.56
N ILE A 85 -3.46 7.96 -2.25
CA ILE A 85 -3.18 6.71 -1.54
C ILE A 85 -4.47 6.24 -0.90
N PHE A 86 -4.81 4.96 -1.06
CA PHE A 86 -5.96 4.40 -0.36
C PHE A 86 -5.69 4.25 1.14
N LEU A 87 -6.59 4.79 1.98
CA LEU A 87 -6.45 4.73 3.43
C LEU A 87 -7.55 3.95 4.14
N SER A 88 -8.82 4.22 3.83
CA SER A 88 -9.92 3.53 4.51
C SER A 88 -11.22 3.57 3.72
N TYR A 89 -12.19 2.77 4.15
CA TYR A 89 -13.58 2.90 3.71
C TYR A 89 -14.26 4.07 4.42
N SER A 90 -15.23 4.73 3.77
CA SER A 90 -16.07 5.75 4.43
C SER A 90 -17.26 5.12 5.15
N THR A 91 -17.59 5.66 6.31
CA THR A 91 -18.78 5.27 7.09
C THR A 91 -20.00 6.05 6.58
N GLY A 92 -21.13 5.39 6.38
CA GLY A 92 -22.42 6.00 6.01
C GLY A 92 -22.57 6.38 4.53
N VAL A 93 -21.48 6.58 3.80
CA VAL A 93 -21.51 6.87 2.35
C VAL A 93 -20.73 5.83 1.56
N LYS A 94 -21.25 5.47 0.38
CA LYS A 94 -20.56 4.58 -0.57
C LYS A 94 -19.40 5.33 -1.23
N GLY A 95 -18.19 5.14 -0.73
CA GLY A 95 -16.96 5.74 -1.24
C GLY A 95 -15.72 5.24 -0.50
N TYR A 96 -14.57 5.66 -0.99
CA TYR A 96 -13.26 5.36 -0.43
C TYR A 96 -12.63 6.64 0.08
N ARG A 97 -12.04 6.56 1.28
CA ARG A 97 -11.24 7.64 1.86
C ARG A 97 -9.81 7.49 1.35
N ILE A 98 -9.40 8.50 0.59
CA ILE A 98 -8.11 8.56 -0.07
C ILE A 98 -7.34 9.78 0.41
N TRP A 99 -6.02 9.69 0.36
CA TRP A 99 -5.10 10.76 0.71
C TRP A 99 -4.33 11.24 -0.49
N CYS A 100 -4.44 12.51 -0.82
CA CYS A 100 -3.83 13.01 -2.03
C CYS A 100 -2.50 13.70 -1.75
N THR A 101 -1.45 13.23 -2.41
CA THR A 101 -0.05 13.59 -2.13
C THR A 101 0.46 14.78 -2.95
N LYS A 102 -0.22 15.15 -4.04
CA LYS A 102 0.37 15.98 -5.10
C LYS A 102 -0.12 17.42 -5.21
N ASN A 103 -1.27 17.80 -4.64
CA ASN A 103 -1.76 19.17 -4.81
C ASN A 103 -1.23 20.07 -3.69
N ASN A 104 -0.30 20.95 -4.07
CA ASN A 104 0.35 22.01 -3.30
C ASN A 104 -0.60 23.04 -2.65
N ARG A 105 -1.91 22.74 -2.57
CA ARG A 105 -2.93 23.63 -2.03
C ARG A 105 -3.64 23.11 -0.80
N THR A 106 -3.46 21.85 -0.39
CA THR A 106 -3.78 21.33 0.97
C THR A 106 -3.67 19.80 1.01
N LYS A 107 -2.92 19.28 1.99
CA LYS A 107 -2.98 17.88 2.45
C LYS A 107 -4.42 17.55 2.87
N LYS A 108 -5.23 16.98 1.97
CA LYS A 108 -6.67 16.75 2.21
C LYS A 108 -7.05 15.27 2.06
N PHE A 109 -7.87 14.82 3.01
CA PHE A 109 -8.63 13.59 2.87
C PHE A 109 -9.80 13.86 1.94
N VAL A 110 -9.93 13.05 0.89
CA VAL A 110 -11.06 13.10 -0.04
C VAL A 110 -11.84 11.81 0.07
N ILE A 111 -13.16 11.89 -0.04
CA ILE A 111 -14.03 10.73 -0.18
C ILE A 111 -14.48 10.71 -1.64
N SER A 112 -14.14 9.66 -2.38
CA SER A 112 -14.57 9.50 -3.76
C SER A 112 -15.07 8.09 -4.01
N ARG A 113 -16.10 7.96 -4.85
CA ARG A 113 -16.62 6.68 -5.33
C ARG A 113 -15.91 6.20 -6.59
N ASN A 114 -15.57 7.14 -7.48
CA ASN A 114 -14.94 6.86 -8.76
C ASN A 114 -13.43 6.91 -8.59
N VAL A 115 -12.88 5.76 -8.22
CA VAL A 115 -11.45 5.58 -7.93
C VAL A 115 -10.95 4.37 -8.69
N THR A 116 -9.81 4.53 -9.37
CA THR A 116 -9.06 3.43 -9.99
C THR A 116 -7.93 3.02 -9.05
N PHE A 117 -7.82 1.73 -8.75
CA PHE A 117 -6.83 1.18 -7.83
C PHE A 117 -5.72 0.48 -8.60
N ASN A 118 -4.47 0.80 -8.29
CA ASN A 118 -3.32 0.02 -8.76
C ASN A 118 -2.82 -0.85 -7.60
N GLU A 119 -3.35 -2.06 -7.52
CA GLU A 119 -3.06 -3.02 -6.42
C GLU A 119 -1.73 -3.77 -6.61
N SER A 120 -1.11 -3.67 -7.79
CA SER A 120 0.19 -4.28 -8.09
C SER A 120 1.38 -3.53 -7.47
N ALA A 121 1.16 -2.33 -6.95
CA ALA A 121 2.19 -1.50 -6.36
C ALA A 121 1.77 -1.00 -4.97
N MET A 122 2.74 -0.83 -4.08
CA MET A 122 2.54 -0.19 -2.77
C MET A 122 3.26 1.16 -2.72
N PHE A 123 2.77 2.07 -1.88
CA PHE A 123 3.36 3.41 -1.74
C PHE A 123 4.84 3.38 -1.34
N GLY A 124 5.21 2.58 -0.33
CA GLY A 124 6.57 2.51 0.22
C GLY A 124 7.56 1.61 -0.54
N GLN A 125 7.09 0.75 -1.46
CA GLN A 125 7.96 -0.21 -2.16
C GLN A 125 8.72 0.39 -3.36
N LYS A 126 8.54 1.68 -3.63
CA LYS A 126 9.19 2.35 -4.77
C LYS A 126 10.71 2.40 -4.63
N GLU A 127 11.24 2.45 -3.41
CA GLU A 127 12.68 2.55 -3.16
C GLU A 127 13.41 1.19 -3.29
N GLU A 128 12.78 0.07 -2.99
CA GLU A 128 13.44 -1.25 -3.12
C GLU A 128 13.48 -1.77 -4.56
N VAL A 129 12.43 -1.52 -5.36
CA VAL A 129 12.36 -2.03 -6.74
C VAL A 129 13.33 -1.29 -7.67
N GLU A 130 13.52 0.02 -7.48
CA GLU A 130 14.51 0.80 -8.25
C GLU A 130 15.95 0.34 -7.93
N ASN A 131 16.25 -0.03 -6.68
CA ASN A 131 17.55 -0.56 -6.27
C ASN A 131 17.84 -1.99 -6.79
N LEU A 132 16.81 -2.83 -6.98
CA LEU A 132 16.97 -4.18 -7.54
C LEU A 132 17.12 -4.18 -9.07
N VAL A 133 16.52 -3.22 -9.77
CA VAL A 133 16.63 -3.07 -11.23
C VAL A 133 17.96 -2.42 -11.62
N GLY A 134 18.53 -1.56 -10.78
CA GLY A 134 19.84 -0.93 -11.00
C GLY A 134 21.04 -1.89 -10.96
N ASN A 135 20.90 -3.09 -10.40
CA ASN A 135 22.03 -4.00 -10.13
C ASN A 135 22.21 -5.15 -11.14
N LYS A 136 21.50 -5.15 -12.28
CA LYS A 136 21.55 -6.25 -13.27
C LYS A 136 22.46 -6.03 -14.47
N ASN A 137 23.15 -4.88 -14.59
CA ASN A 137 24.00 -4.60 -15.75
C ASN A 137 25.43 -4.26 -15.33
N THR A 138 26.27 -5.28 -15.08
CA THR A 138 27.71 -5.31 -15.42
C THR A 138 28.30 -6.65 -14.95
N ASN A 139 28.30 -7.64 -15.83
CA ASN A 139 29.26 -8.75 -15.76
C ASN A 139 29.66 -9.10 -17.19
N LYS A 140 30.72 -8.46 -17.68
CA LYS A 140 31.54 -8.94 -18.80
C LYS A 140 33.00 -8.73 -18.45
N GLY A 141 33.75 -9.84 -18.37
CA GLY A 141 35.18 -9.87 -18.58
C GLY A 141 36.04 -9.75 -17.34
N ALA A 142 36.24 -10.88 -16.65
CA ALA A 142 37.44 -11.09 -15.86
C ALA A 142 38.67 -11.02 -16.78
N HIS A 143 39.64 -10.17 -16.46
CA HIS A 143 41.04 -10.39 -16.78
C HIS A 143 41.89 -9.96 -15.59
N GLN A 144 42.27 -10.96 -14.82
CA GLN A 144 43.23 -10.92 -13.74
C GLN A 144 44.63 -10.78 -14.37
N LYS A 145 45.35 -9.69 -14.09
CA LYS A 145 46.78 -9.58 -14.40
C LYS A 145 47.54 -9.79 -13.09
N VAL A 146 48.15 -10.96 -12.98
CA VAL A 146 49.09 -11.32 -11.93
C VAL A 146 50.39 -10.58 -12.22
N GLU A 147 50.87 -9.80 -11.25
CA GLU A 147 52.17 -9.14 -11.30
C GLU A 147 53.17 -10.08 -10.63
N LEU A 148 54.10 -10.63 -11.44
CA LEU A 148 55.24 -11.43 -10.97
C LEU A 148 56.44 -10.48 -10.88
N GLU A 149 56.89 -10.24 -9.65
CA GLU A 149 58.20 -9.66 -9.37
C GLU A 149 59.29 -10.63 -9.85
N VAL A 150 60.25 -10.12 -10.61
CA VAL A 150 61.54 -10.78 -10.82
C VAL A 150 62.61 -9.74 -10.55
N GLU A 151 63.24 -9.86 -9.38
CA GLU A 151 64.60 -9.37 -9.16
C GLU A 151 65.53 -10.06 -10.17
N ASP A 152 66.41 -9.30 -10.83
CA ASP A 152 67.81 -9.71 -10.92
C ASP A 152 68.73 -8.59 -11.40
N SER A 153 69.95 -8.67 -10.87
CA SER A 153 71.01 -7.67 -10.82
C SER A 153 71.81 -7.51 -12.12
N LYS A 154 72.27 -6.28 -12.39
CA LYS A 154 73.69 -5.93 -12.57
C LYS A 154 73.91 -4.42 -12.70
#